data_AF-A0A815UQD1-F1
#
_entry.id   AF-A0A815UQD1-F1
#
_cell.length_a   1.000
_cell.length_b   1.000
_cell.length_c   1.000
_cell.angle_alpha   90.00
_cell.angle_beta   90.00
_cell.angle_gamma   90.00
#
_symmetry.space_group_name_H-M   'P 1'
#
loop_
_entity.id
_entity.type
_entity.pdbx_description
1 polymer ?
#
loop_
_entity_poly.entity_id
_entity_poly.type
_entity_poly.pdbx_seq_one_letter_code
_entity_poly.pdbx_strand_id
1 'polypeptide(L)' 'MNEDHVIRLLTRLLKEGFISSGEYNVTKPIGSRLARLYGVPKLHKAKENYPLRPVMSPIKEVGYGLGKMLRNRLSHL' A
#
# COMPACT_ATOMS: atom_id res chain seq x y z
N MET A 1 6.80 -6.94 -4.32
CA MET A 1 5.95 -6.27 -5.32
C MET A 1 6.87 -5.44 -6.21
N ASN A 2 6.87 -5.65 -7.53
CA ASN A 2 7.78 -4.92 -8.44
C ASN A 2 7.08 -3.64 -8.94
N GLU A 3 7.74 -2.49 -8.79
CA GLU A 3 7.24 -1.17 -9.19
C GLU A 3 6.83 -1.14 -10.68
N ASP A 4 7.66 -1.69 -11.57
CA ASP A 4 7.39 -1.69 -13.01
C ASP A 4 6.13 -2.48 -13.35
N HIS A 5 5.90 -3.59 -12.64
CA HIS A 5 4.71 -4.41 -12.85
C HIS A 5 3.46 -3.64 -12.44
N VAL A 6 3.49 -2.93 -11.31
CA VAL A 6 2.38 -2.11 -10.84
C VAL A 6 2.10 -0.97 -11.81
N ILE A 7 3.14 -0.29 -12.30
CA ILE A 7 2.98 0.79 -13.29
C ILE A 7 2.35 0.27 -14.58
N ARG A 8 2.78 -0.89 -15.10
CA ARG A 8 2.17 -1.50 -16.29
C ARG A 8 0.69 -1.83 -16.08
N LEU A 9 0.35 -2.41 -14.93
CA LEU A 9 -1.04 -2.73 -14.58
C LEU A 9 -1.90 -1.46 -14.51
N LEU A 10 -1.46 -0.44 -13.76
CA LEU A 10 -2.18 0.82 -13.62
C LEU A 10 -2.36 1.53 -14.97
N THR A 11 -1.35 1.46 -15.84
CA THR A 11 -1.43 2.05 -17.18
C THR A 11 -2.44 1.31 -18.05
N ARG A 12 -2.53 -0.01 -17.94
CA ARG A 12 -3.56 -0.80 -18.62
C ARG A 12 -4.96 -0.43 -18.12
N LEU A 13 -5.16 -0.38 -16.80
CA LEU A 13 -6.45 -0.01 -16.20
C LEU A 13 -6.89 1.42 -16.56
N LEU A 14 -5.94 2.35 -16.69
CA LEU A 14 -6.22 3.71 -17.16
C LEU A 14 -6.67 3.71 -18.62
N LYS A 15 -6.00 2.94 -19.49
CA LYS A 15 -6.38 2.80 -20.91
C LYS A 15 -7.76 2.16 -21.09
N GLU A 16 -8.10 1.20 -20.22
CA GLU A 16 -9.41 0.55 -20.19
C GLU A 16 -10.51 1.44 -19.56
N GLY A 17 -10.16 2.61 -19.03
CA GLY A 17 -11.11 3.54 -18.38
C GLY A 17 -11.59 3.07 -17.01
N PHE A 18 -10.98 2.03 -16.43
CA PHE A 18 -11.37 1.49 -15.12
C PHE A 18 -11.01 2.41 -13.95
N ILE A 19 -9.90 3.16 -14.11
CA ILE A 19 -9.46 4.20 -13.17
C ILE A 19 -9.33 5.54 -13.89
N SER A 20 -9.60 6.62 -13.16
CA SER A 20 -9.40 7.98 -13.66
C SER A 20 -7.92 8.39 -13.65
N SER A 21 -7.57 9.42 -14.43
CA SER A 21 -6.23 10.02 -14.39
C SER A 21 -5.84 10.53 -12.99
N GLY A 22 -6.81 11.03 -12.23
CA GLY A 22 -6.61 11.46 -10.84
C GLY A 22 -6.24 10.28 -9.93
N GLU A 23 -6.97 9.17 -10.03
CA GLU A 23 -6.66 7.95 -9.28
C GLU A 23 -5.30 7.36 -9.68
N TYR A 24 -4.98 7.36 -10.99
CA TYR A 24 -3.68 6.94 -11.48
C TYR A 24 -2.55 7.75 -10.84
N ASN A 25 -2.66 9.08 -10.79
CA ASN A 25 -1.63 9.94 -10.20
C ASN A 25 -1.44 9.72 -8.69
N VAL A 26 -2.51 9.37 -7.96
CA VAL A 26 -2.43 9.08 -6.52
C VAL A 26 -1.92 7.66 -6.26
N THR A 27 -2.19 6.71 -7.15
CA THR A 27 -1.79 5.31 -7.00
C THR A 27 -0.40 5.00 -7.51
N LYS A 28 0.05 5.71 -8.55
CA LYS A 28 1.32 5.43 -9.21
C LYS A 28 2.48 5.54 -8.21
N PRO A 29 3.24 4.46 -7.97
CA PRO A 29 4.46 4.55 -7.18
C PRO A 29 5.49 5.43 -7.88
N ILE A 30 6.21 6.25 -7.10
CA ILE A 30 7.29 7.12 -7.56
C ILE A 30 8.42 7.02 -6.55
N GLY A 31 9.55 6.43 -6.96
CA GLY A 31 10.74 6.31 -6.10
C GLY A 31 10.45 5.47 -4.86
N SER A 32 9.89 4.27 -5.08
CA SER A 32 9.50 3.38 -3.99
C SER A 32 10.68 2.99 -3.12
N ARG A 33 10.41 2.72 -1.85
CA ARG A 33 11.36 2.10 -0.92
C ARG A 33 10.72 0.95 -0.17
N LEU A 34 11.55 0.11 0.43
CA LEU A 34 11.07 -0.92 1.35
C LEU A 34 10.35 -0.28 2.54
N ALA A 35 9.36 -1.00 3.06
CA ALA A 35 8.65 -0.60 4.25
C ALA A 35 9.61 -0.42 5.43
N ARG A 36 9.34 0.58 6.27
CA ARG A 36 10.16 0.84 7.46
C ARG A 36 9.58 0.10 8.66
N LEU A 37 10.38 -0.76 9.27
CA LEU A 37 10.08 -1.27 10.60
C LEU A 37 10.36 -0.17 11.63
N TYR A 38 9.44 0.07 12.55
CA TYR A 38 9.68 0.92 13.72
C TYR A 38 9.75 0.09 14.99
N GLY A 39 10.81 0.31 15.74
CA GLY A 39 10.90 0.03 17.17
C GLY A 39 10.66 -1.42 17.61
N VAL A 40 10.38 -1.54 18.91
CA VAL A 40 10.09 -2.78 19.62
C VAL A 40 8.64 -3.23 19.29
N PRO A 41 8.39 -4.53 19.04
CA PRO A 41 7.03 -5.04 18.81
C PRO A 41 6.10 -4.65 19.96
N LYS A 42 4.78 -4.65 19.73
CA LYS A 42 3.79 -4.27 20.76
C LYS A 42 3.83 -5.23 21.97
N LEU A 43 4.70 -4.96 22.93
CA LEU A 43 4.94 -5.82 24.11
C LEU A 43 3.77 -5.81 25.11
N HIS A 44 2.98 -4.74 25.16
CA HIS A 44 1.87 -4.62 26.10
C HIS A 44 0.67 -5.57 25.81
N LYS A 45 0.76 -6.38 24.75
CA LYS A 45 -0.21 -7.44 24.42
C LYS A 45 0.29 -8.83 24.87
N ALA A 46 1.17 -8.87 25.88
CA ALA A 46 1.80 -10.05 26.47
C ALA A 46 0.85 -11.03 27.18
N LYS A 47 -0.34 -11.29 26.63
CA LYS A 47 -1.03 -12.55 26.93
C LYS A 47 -0.26 -13.65 26.21
N GLU A 48 0.16 -14.67 26.95
CA GLU A 48 0.81 -15.88 26.44
C GLU A 48 0.22 -16.28 25.08
N ASN A 49 1.08 -16.40 24.07
CA ASN A 49 0.75 -16.84 22.69
C ASN A 49 0.33 -15.79 21.65
N TYR A 50 0.42 -14.48 21.92
CA TYR A 50 0.30 -13.52 20.83
C TYR A 50 1.62 -13.37 20.05
N PRO A 51 1.63 -13.56 18.72
CA PRO A 51 2.83 -13.30 17.93
C PRO A 51 3.20 -11.83 18.07
N LEU A 52 4.48 -11.57 18.40
CA LEU A 52 5.03 -10.22 18.42
C LEU A 52 4.81 -9.59 17.04
N ARG A 53 3.94 -8.58 16.97
CA ARG A 53 3.67 -7.86 15.72
C ARG A 53 4.65 -6.70 15.61
N PRO A 54 5.59 -6.71 14.65
CA PRO A 54 6.41 -5.54 14.38
C PRO A 54 5.52 -4.40 13.89
N VAL A 55 5.85 -3.17 14.29
CA VAL A 55 5.19 -1.98 13.76
C VAL A 55 5.86 -1.62 12.45
N MET A 56 5.09 -1.53 11.37
CA MET A 56 5.63 -1.26 10.04
C MET A 56 4.92 -0.04 9.43
N SER A 57 5.69 0.85 8.80
CA SER A 57 5.17 1.92 7.95
C SER A 57 5.31 1.52 6.48
N PRO A 58 4.18 1.33 5.78
CA PRO A 58 4.19 1.11 4.33
C PRO A 58 4.33 2.42 3.55
N ILE A 59 4.52 3.58 4.21
CA ILE A 59 4.62 4.87 3.52
C ILE A 59 5.81 4.89 2.55
N LYS A 60 5.51 5.21 1.29
CA LYS A 60 6.43 5.16 0.13
C LYS A 60 6.82 3.75 -0.32
N GLU A 61 6.14 2.71 0.16
CA GLU A 61 6.22 1.38 -0.45
C GLU A 61 5.39 1.33 -1.74
N VAL A 62 5.78 0.45 -2.67
CA VAL A 62 5.13 0.23 -3.98
C VAL A 62 3.60 0.13 -3.87
N GLY A 63 3.08 -0.55 -2.85
CA GLY A 63 1.64 -0.79 -2.69
C GLY A 63 0.87 0.33 -1.97
N TYR A 64 1.53 1.35 -1.44
CA TYR A 64 0.89 2.33 -0.56
C TYR A 64 -0.20 3.16 -1.25
N GLY A 65 0.09 3.67 -2.44
CA GLY A 65 -0.87 4.45 -3.23
C GLY A 65 -2.07 3.59 -3.64
N LEU A 66 -1.82 2.35 -4.08
CA LEU A 66 -2.86 1.38 -4.42
C LEU A 66 -3.80 1.12 -3.24
N GLY A 67 -3.24 0.90 -2.04
CA GLY A 67 -4.04 0.69 -0.83
C GLY A 67 -4.94 1.88 -0.49
N LYS A 68 -4.47 3.12 -0.69
CA LYS A 68 -5.31 4.32 -0.51
C LYS A 68 -6.45 4.37 -1.51
N MET A 69 -6.21 4.11 -2.78
CA MET A 69 -7.27 4.11 -3.80
C MET A 69 -8.32 3.04 -3.50
N LEU A 70 -7.89 1.83 -3.17
CA LEU A 70 -8.80 0.74 -2.82
C LEU A 70 -9.63 1.10 -1.58
N ARG A 71 -9.01 1.63 -0.53
CA ARG A 71 -9.74 2.14 0.64
C ARG A 71 -10.83 3.14 0.25
N ASN A 72 -10.52 4.10 -0.62
CA ASN A 72 -11.48 5.13 -1.04
C ASN A 72 -12.63 4.55 -1.89
N ARG A 73 -12.36 3.52 -2.71
CA ARG A 73 -13.41 2.86 -3.49
C ARG A 73 -14.30 1.98 -2.63
N LEU A 74 -13.71 1.29 -1.66
CA LEU A 74 -14.40 0.37 -0.77
C LEU A 74 -15.06 1.09 0.42
N SER A 75 -14.81 2.38 0.66
CA SER A 75 -15.37 3.09 1.82
C SER A 75 -16.88 3.32 1.75
N HIS A 76 -17.49 3.07 0.60
CA HIS A 76 -18.93 3.21 0.37
C HIS A 76 -19.65 1.86 0.26
N LEU A 77 -18.93 0.74 0.41
CA LEU A 77 -19.48 -0.60 0.53
C LEU A 77 -19.72 -0.93 2.01
#